data_AF-A0A2N9ILS7-F1
#
_entry.id   AF-A0A2N9ILS7-F1
#
_cell.length_a   1.000
_cell.length_b   1.000
_cell.length_c   1.000
_cell.angle_alpha   90.00
_cell.angle_beta   90.00
_cell.angle_gamma   90.00
#
_symmetry.space_group_name_H-M   'P 1'
#
loop_
_entity.id
_entity.type
_entity.pdbx_description
1 polymer ?
#
loop_
_entity_poly.entity_id
_entity_poly.type
_entity_poly.pdbx_seq_one_letter_code
_entity_poly.pdbx_strand_id
1 'polypeptide(L)'
;MTEDEMFMEVFGPEHHGRVRGYGDGVTPTELWDSSSSSIRDLQRQLKEFEEKHKENDADLQRQLKESEEKRKESDAHLKILEAQVNRVESLLAVVMKKLSPPELAQSESST
;
A
#
# COMPACT_ATOMS: atom_id res chain seq x y z
N MET A 1 -3.65 -31.68 56.42
CA MET A 1 -4.57 -30.77 55.73
C MET A 1 -4.22 -30.80 54.26
N THR A 2 -5.13 -31.29 53.42
CA THR A 2 -4.97 -31.26 51.97
C THR A 2 -5.40 -29.91 51.41
N GLU A 3 -4.97 -29.58 50.19
CA GLU A 3 -5.42 -28.35 49.54
C GLU A 3 -6.94 -28.28 49.44
N ASP A 4 -7.59 -29.40 49.10
CA ASP A 4 -9.03 -29.44 48.98
C ASP A 4 -9.76 -29.25 50.33
N GLU A 5 -9.22 -29.79 51.42
CA GLU A 5 -9.72 -29.52 52.77
C GLU A 5 -9.66 -28.03 53.11
N MET A 6 -8.54 -27.36 52.81
CA MET A 6 -8.41 -25.91 53.04
C MET A 6 -9.39 -25.10 52.20
N PHE A 7 -9.60 -25.47 50.94
CA PHE A 7 -10.55 -24.76 50.10
C PHE A 7 -12.00 -24.99 50.51
N MET A 8 -12.37 -26.20 50.95
CA MET A 8 -13.71 -26.45 51.49
C MET A 8 -14.00 -25.62 52.74
N GLU A 9 -12.99 -25.40 53.58
CA GLU A 9 -13.11 -24.56 54.78
C GLU A 9 -13.33 -23.07 54.44
N VAL A 10 -12.64 -22.56 53.42
CA VAL A 10 -12.73 -21.14 53.03
C VAL A 10 -13.93 -20.84 52.12
N PHE A 11 -14.19 -21.70 51.14
CA PHE A 11 -15.19 -21.46 50.08
C PHE A 11 -16.46 -22.31 50.20
N GLY A 12 -16.47 -23.30 51.09
CA GLY A 12 -17.56 -24.26 51.20
C GLY A 12 -17.44 -25.45 50.23
N PRO A 13 -18.39 -26.41 50.33
CA PRO A 13 -18.42 -27.58 49.48
C PRO A 13 -18.65 -27.21 48.01
N GLU A 14 -18.10 -28.02 47.11
CA GLU A 14 -18.31 -27.86 45.68
C GLU A 14 -19.77 -28.15 45.29
N HIS A 15 -20.33 -27.31 44.42
CA HIS A 15 -21.67 -27.49 43.85
C HIS A 15 -21.56 -28.01 42.43
N HIS A 16 -22.26 -29.11 42.13
CA HIS A 16 -22.27 -29.69 40.80
C HIS A 16 -22.70 -28.66 39.73
N GLY A 17 -21.92 -28.57 38.66
CA GLY A 17 -22.16 -27.66 37.54
C GLY A 17 -21.71 -26.21 37.77
N ARG A 18 -21.02 -25.91 38.87
CA ARG A 18 -20.55 -24.55 39.20
C ARG A 18 -19.07 -24.54 39.54
N VAL A 19 -18.35 -23.50 39.13
CA VAL A 19 -16.92 -23.34 39.43
C VAL A 19 -16.75 -22.72 40.82
N ARG A 20 -16.05 -23.44 41.72
CA ARG A 20 -15.74 -22.95 43.08
C ARG A 20 -14.96 -21.64 43.01
N GLY A 21 -15.31 -20.68 43.89
CA GLY A 21 -14.64 -19.37 43.99
C GLY A 21 -15.18 -18.26 43.08
N TYR A 22 -16.11 -18.58 42.17
CA TYR A 22 -16.73 -17.61 41.24
C TYR A 22 -18.11 -17.12 41.71
N GLY A 23 -18.46 -17.34 42.98
CA GLY A 23 -19.73 -16.91 43.56
C GLY A 23 -20.94 -17.68 43.00
N ASP A 24 -22.03 -16.96 42.72
CA ASP A 24 -23.38 -17.51 42.56
C ASP A 24 -23.67 -18.18 41.20
N GLY A 25 -22.66 -18.70 40.48
CA GLY A 25 -22.90 -19.66 39.41
C GLY A 25 -22.24 -19.46 38.05
N VAL A 26 -20.91 -19.29 37.99
CA VAL A 26 -20.24 -19.55 36.70
C VAL A 26 -20.21 -21.05 36.45
N THR A 27 -20.80 -21.49 35.35
CA THR A 27 -20.70 -22.88 34.89
C THR A 27 -19.39 -23.10 34.15
N PRO A 28 -18.85 -24.33 34.13
CA PRO A 28 -17.65 -24.63 33.34
C PRO A 28 -17.73 -24.18 31.88
N THR A 29 -18.88 -24.39 31.23
CA THR A 29 -19.08 -24.00 29.83
C THR A 29 -18.99 -22.50 29.62
N GLU A 30 -19.52 -21.69 30.55
CA GLU A 30 -19.39 -20.24 30.46
C GLU A 30 -17.94 -19.77 30.59
N LEU A 31 -17.14 -20.41 31.46
CA LEU A 31 -15.74 -20.04 31.69
C LEU A 31 -14.82 -20.49 30.54
N TRP A 32 -15.01 -21.71 30.04
CA TRP A 32 -14.06 -22.36 29.12
C TRP A 32 -14.57 -22.50 27.68
N ASP A 33 -15.86 -22.79 27.46
CA ASP A 33 -16.38 -23.05 26.11
C ASP A 33 -16.69 -21.78 25.31
N SER A 34 -17.00 -20.66 25.98
CA SER A 34 -17.22 -19.34 25.35
C SER A 34 -16.04 -18.88 24.48
N SER A 35 -14.84 -19.37 24.75
CA SER A 35 -13.61 -18.98 24.05
C SER A 35 -13.37 -19.77 22.75
N SER A 36 -13.95 -20.96 22.61
CA SER A 36 -13.63 -21.90 21.52
C SER A 36 -14.17 -21.45 20.17
N SER A 37 -15.39 -20.91 20.13
CA SER A 37 -15.99 -20.32 18.93
C SER A 37 -15.24 -19.06 18.49
N SER A 38 -14.93 -18.18 19.44
CA SER A 38 -14.18 -16.94 19.23
C SER A 38 -12.78 -17.20 18.63
N ILE A 39 -12.05 -18.20 19.12
CA ILE A 39 -10.73 -18.56 18.60
C ILE A 39 -10.82 -19.05 17.14
N ARG A 40 -11.81 -19.87 16.80
CA ARG A 40 -12.00 -20.34 15.41
C ARG A 40 -12.37 -19.20 14.46
N ASP A 41 -13.20 -18.28 14.93
CA ASP A 41 -13.59 -17.10 14.16
C ASP A 41 -12.38 -16.17 13.91
N LEU A 42 -11.55 -15.95 14.93
CA LEU A 42 -10.30 -15.20 14.79
C LEU A 42 -9.31 -15.86 13.84
N GLN A 43 -9.16 -17.19 13.89
CA GLN A 43 -8.31 -17.93 12.96
C GLN A 43 -8.79 -17.80 11.51
N ARG A 44 -10.10 -17.85 11.28
CA ARG A 44 -10.69 -17.62 9.96
C ARG A 44 -10.42 -16.21 9.47
N GLN A 45 -10.68 -15.20 10.30
CA GLN A 45 -10.41 -13.80 9.97
C GLN A 45 -8.93 -13.53 9.66
N LEU A 46 -8.02 -14.14 10.42
CA LEU A 46 -6.57 -14.02 10.17
C LEU A 46 -6.20 -14.58 8.80
N LYS A 47 -6.74 -15.74 8.43
CA LYS A 47 -6.48 -16.35 7.12
C LYS A 47 -7.03 -15.48 5.98
N GLU A 48 -8.26 -15.00 6.11
CA GLU A 48 -8.88 -14.10 5.13
C GLU A 48 -8.07 -12.80 4.97
N PHE A 49 -7.58 -12.24 6.08
CA PHE A 49 -6.74 -11.05 6.06
C PHE A 49 -5.40 -11.30 5.38
N GLU A 50 -4.76 -12.43 5.66
CA GLU A 50 -3.48 -12.81 5.03
C GLU A 50 -3.63 -13.00 3.52
N GLU A 51 -4.69 -13.68 3.07
CA GLU A 51 -4.98 -13.85 1.64
C GLU A 51 -5.25 -12.50 0.95
N LYS A 52 -6.06 -11.64 1.58
CA LYS A 52 -6.35 -10.30 1.05
C LYS A 52 -5.10 -9.42 0.99
N HIS A 53 -4.20 -9.53 1.95
CA HIS A 53 -2.94 -8.79 1.94
C HIS A 53 -2.04 -9.24 0.78
N LYS A 54 -1.93 -10.55 0.55
CA LYS A 54 -1.17 -11.10 -0.58
C LYS A 54 -1.72 -10.66 -1.94
N GLU A 55 -3.04 -10.65 -2.09
CA GLU A 55 -3.70 -10.15 -3.30
C GLU A 55 -3.41 -8.67 -3.51
N ASN A 56 -3.54 -7.85 -2.45
CA ASN A 56 -3.26 -6.41 -2.51
C ASN A 56 -1.80 -6.13 -2.89
N ASP A 57 -0.85 -6.85 -2.29
CA ASP A 57 0.58 -6.71 -2.60
C ASP A 57 0.86 -7.04 -4.08
N ALA A 58 0.23 -8.09 -4.61
CA ALA A 58 0.36 -8.47 -6.02
C ALA A 58 -0.21 -7.39 -6.96
N ASP A 59 -1.37 -6.82 -6.61
CA ASP A 59 -1.99 -5.74 -7.37
C ASP A 59 -1.15 -4.45 -7.33
N LEU A 60 -0.59 -4.09 -6.19
CA LEU A 60 0.31 -2.93 -6.06
C LEU A 60 1.58 -3.12 -6.89
N GLN A 61 2.17 -4.31 -6.87
CA GLN A 61 3.33 -4.61 -7.73
C GLN A 61 2.98 -4.50 -9.21
N ARG A 62 1.80 -4.98 -9.62
CA ARG A 62 1.33 -4.86 -11.00
C ARG A 62 1.15 -3.41 -11.42
N GLN A 63 0.51 -2.58 -10.57
CA GLN A 63 0.32 -1.15 -10.83
C GLN A 63 1.64 -0.39 -10.89
N LEU A 64 2.59 -0.70 -10.02
CA LEU A 64 3.93 -0.10 -10.05
C LEU A 64 4.64 -0.41 -11.36
N LYS A 65 4.60 -1.66 -11.82
CA LYS A 65 5.21 -2.07 -13.07
C LYS A 65 4.58 -1.36 -14.27
N GLU A 66 3.25 -1.30 -14.32
CA GLU A 66 2.52 -0.60 -15.39
C GLU A 66 2.84 0.90 -15.41
N SER A 67 2.90 1.54 -14.24
CA SER A 67 3.26 2.96 -14.12
C SER A 67 4.70 3.22 -14.57
N GLU A 68 5.64 2.32 -14.22
CA GLU A 68 7.03 2.43 -14.64
C GLU A 68 7.17 2.29 -16.16
N GLU A 69 6.44 1.36 -16.78
CA GLU A 69 6.40 1.17 -18.23
C GLU A 69 5.83 2.41 -18.94
N LYS A 70 4.70 2.95 -18.46
CA LYS A 70 4.12 4.20 -18.99
C LYS A 70 5.07 5.38 -18.87
N ARG A 71 5.82 5.47 -17.77
CA ARG A 71 6.83 6.52 -17.59
C ARG A 71 7.95 6.38 -18.62
N LYS A 72 8.46 5.16 -18.86
CA LYS A 72 9.49 4.91 -19.88
C LYS A 72 9.00 5.27 -21.28
N GLU A 73 7.75 4.94 -21.61
CA GLU A 73 7.12 5.32 -22.87
C GLU A 73 7.01 6.84 -23.01
N SER A 74 6.50 7.53 -21.98
CA SER A 74 6.45 9.00 -21.96
C SER A 74 7.83 9.64 -22.12
N ASP A 75 8.86 9.12 -21.45
CA ASP A 75 10.23 9.63 -21.57
C ASP A 75 10.77 9.44 -23.00
N ALA A 76 10.44 8.34 -23.66
CA ALA A 76 10.79 8.12 -25.06
C ALA A 76 10.07 9.12 -25.99
N HIS A 77 8.78 9.36 -25.76
CA HIS A 77 8.03 10.37 -26.51
C HIS A 77 8.59 11.78 -26.31
N LEU A 78 8.99 12.16 -25.10
CA LEU A 78 9.61 13.45 -24.81
C LEU A 78 10.92 13.64 -25.61
N LYS A 79 11.79 12.63 -25.66
CA LYS A 79 13.03 12.69 -26.45
C LYS A 79 12.75 12.88 -27.95
N ILE A 80 11.72 12.21 -28.47
CA ILE A 80 11.31 12.37 -29.87
C ILE A 80 10.81 13.80 -30.11
N LEU A 81 9.99 14.33 -29.20
CA LEU A 81 9.44 15.69 -29.33
C LEU A 81 10.55 16.75 -29.24
N GLU A 82 11.49 16.59 -28.32
CA GLU A 82 12.68 17.43 -28.20
C GLU A 82 13.48 17.47 -29.51
N ALA A 83 13.74 16.30 -30.11
CA ALA A 83 14.41 16.23 -31.40
C ALA A 83 13.63 16.94 -32.53
N GLN A 84 12.30 16.86 -32.52
CA GLN A 84 11.46 17.58 -33.49
C GLN A 84 11.52 19.10 -33.29
N VAL A 85 11.47 19.58 -32.05
CA VAL A 85 11.61 21.01 -31.72
C VAL A 85 12.96 21.53 -32.20
N ASN A 86 14.06 20.84 -31.87
CA ASN A 86 15.40 21.21 -32.32
C ASN A 86 15.51 21.30 -33.86
N ARG A 87 14.81 20.41 -34.58
CA ARG A 87 14.75 20.44 -36.05
C ARG A 87 13.98 21.66 -36.57
N VAL A 88 12.85 21.98 -35.96
CA VAL A 88 12.05 23.16 -36.33
C VAL A 88 12.82 24.45 -36.04
N GLU A 89 13.48 24.55 -34.89
CA GLU A 89 14.31 25.70 -34.53
C GLU A 89 15.44 25.91 -35.55
N SER A 90 16.11 24.83 -35.96
CA SER A 90 17.16 24.87 -36.98
C SER A 90 16.62 25.36 -38.34
N LEU A 91 15.44 24.89 -38.75
CA LEU A 91 14.79 25.35 -39.99
C LEU A 91 14.39 26.83 -39.90
N LEU A 92 13.84 27.25 -38.77
CA LEU A 92 13.48 28.64 -38.52
C LEU A 92 14.70 29.57 -38.63
N ALA A 93 15.84 29.17 -38.05
CA ALA A 93 17.08 29.93 -38.16
C ALA A 93 17.53 30.12 -39.62
N VAL A 94 17.39 29.08 -40.46
CA VAL A 94 17.69 29.18 -41.90
C VAL A 94 16.74 30.14 -42.60
N VAL A 95 15.43 30.04 -42.33
CA VAL A 95 14.42 30.94 -42.91
C VAL A 95 14.69 32.40 -42.53
N MET A 96 14.96 32.66 -41.25
CA MET A 96 15.32 34.02 -40.77
C MET A 96 16.58 34.55 -41.46
N LYS A 97 17.61 33.72 -41.65
CA LYS A 97 18.82 34.10 -42.40
C LYS A 97 18.52 34.46 -43.85
N LYS A 98 17.57 33.79 -44.50
CA LYS A 98 17.17 34.05 -45.90
C LYS A 98 16.28 35.27 -46.05
N LEU A 99 15.49 35.59 -45.03
CA LEU A 99 14.62 36.76 -44.99
C LEU A 99 15.33 38.03 -44.49
N SER A 100 16.57 37.91 -44.00
CA SER A 100 17.41 39.05 -43.65
C SER A 100 17.72 39.89 -44.90
N PRO A 101 17.40 41.19 -44.94
CA PRO A 101 17.69 42.05 -46.10
C PRO A 101 19.18 42.08 -46.43
N PRO A 102 19.56 41.98 -47.72
CA PRO A 102 20.95 42.16 -48.13
C PRO A 102 21.23 43.65 -48.35
N GLU A 103 21.53 44.42 -47.30
CA GLU A 103 22.31 45.68 -47.39
C GLU A 103 22.36 46.42 -46.04
N LEU A 104 23.46 46.27 -45.31
CA LEU A 104 24.10 47.35 -44.53
C LEU A 104 25.63 47.15 -44.53
N ALA A 105 26.16 46.60 -45.61
CA ALA A 105 27.59 46.35 -45.77
C ALA A 105 28.07 46.93 -47.10
N GLN A 106 27.88 48.24 -47.31
CA GLN A 106 28.61 49.04 -48.30
C GLN A 106 28.17 50.51 -48.26
N SER A 107 28.41 51.21 -47.15
CA SER A 107 28.33 52.68 -47.15
C SER A 107 29.12 53.30 -45.99
N GLU A 108 30.40 52.93 -45.87
CA GLU A 108 31.42 53.75 -45.20
C GLU A 108 32.75 53.66 -45.98
N SER A 109 32.72 54.07 -47.25
CA SER A 109 33.92 54.53 -47.97
C SER A 109 33.50 55.56 -49.01
N SER A 110 34.19 56.71 -49.03
CA SER A 110 33.89 57.96 -49.77
C SER A 110 32.91 58.86 -49.00
N THR A 111 33.27 60.07 -48.56
CA THR A 111 34.40 60.97 -48.83
C THR A 111 34.56 61.90 -47.62
#